data_AF-X0UZR2-F1
#
_entry.id   AF-X0UZR2-F1
#
_cell.length_a   1.000
_cell.length_b   1.000
_cell.length_c   1.000
_cell.angle_alpha   90.00
_cell.angle_beta   90.00
_cell.angle_gamma   90.00
#
_symmetry.space_group_name_H-M   'P 1'
#
loop_
_entity.id
_entity.type
_entity.pdbx_description
1 polymer ?
#
loop_
_entity_poly.entity_id
_entity_poly.type
_entity_poly.pdbx_seq_one_letter_code
_entity_poly.pdbx_strand_id
1 'polypeptide(L)'
;MKRRRFICQMLHEYLGYFYDYGDIAGGGVYVLDEPGHSLKIRDLIKGHLPRGNYTTLALSYDAQTIYFAFAERAAKKPDYYSSQRRCFHIYAMDADGANLRQLTNGPDDDFDPCPLPDGGIAFMSTRRGGFGRCHNPWEPLPSYTLHRMNASGQAVRTLSFHETNEWHPSVLLDGRIVYSRWDYVDRSAANYHGLWVSNPDGSNPSILFGNYTQRINACFQPRAIPGSNQIIFVAGAHHADVGGSLVVFDPAREKLDPETGQDRFDS
;
A
#
# COMPACT_ATOMS: atom_id res chain seq x y z
N MET A 1 -17.60 -12.39 -6.50
CA MET A 1 -17.35 -11.10 -5.82
C MET A 1 -16.86 -10.10 -6.88
N LYS A 2 -17.72 -9.20 -7.40
CA LYS A 2 -17.29 -8.18 -8.38
C LYS A 2 -16.89 -6.92 -7.61
N ARG A 3 -15.60 -6.71 -7.33
CA ARG A 3 -15.11 -5.43 -6.80
C ARG A 3 -14.96 -4.48 -7.98
N ARG A 4 -15.74 -3.39 -8.01
CA ARG A 4 -15.44 -2.26 -8.89
C ARG A 4 -14.31 -1.50 -8.21
N ARG A 5 -13.10 -1.60 -8.74
CA ARG A 5 -11.97 -0.76 -8.36
C ARG A 5 -11.75 0.27 -9.45
N PHE A 6 -11.15 1.39 -9.08
CA PHE A 6 -10.55 2.26 -10.08
C PHE A 6 -9.29 1.55 -10.60
N ILE A 7 -9.31 1.10 -11.85
CA ILE A 7 -8.29 0.22 -12.49
C ILE A 7 -7.55 0.90 -13.65
N CYS A 8 -7.44 2.23 -13.62
CA CYS A 8 -6.73 2.93 -14.69
C CYS A 8 -5.21 2.83 -14.48
N GLN A 9 -4.75 3.13 -13.25
CA GLN A 9 -3.34 3.08 -12.85
C GLN A 9 -3.25 2.92 -11.31
N MET A 10 -2.25 2.17 -10.83
CA MET A 10 -1.96 1.98 -9.39
C MET A 10 -1.93 3.29 -8.58
N LEU A 11 -1.53 4.41 -9.20
CA LEU A 11 -1.42 5.71 -8.53
C LEU A 11 -2.75 6.23 -7.98
N HIS A 12 -3.85 5.85 -8.63
CA HIS A 12 -5.20 6.33 -8.38
C HIS A 12 -5.97 5.45 -7.41
N GLU A 13 -5.60 4.16 -7.31
CA GLU A 13 -6.34 3.15 -6.54
C GLU A 13 -6.45 3.49 -5.05
N TYR A 14 -5.56 4.34 -4.55
CA TYR A 14 -5.43 4.66 -3.13
C TYR A 14 -5.85 6.09 -2.77
N LEU A 15 -6.59 6.76 -3.65
CA LEU A 15 -7.03 8.15 -3.45
C LEU A 15 -8.55 8.23 -3.54
N GLY A 16 -9.21 8.66 -2.45
CA GLY A 16 -10.67 8.75 -2.38
C GLY A 16 -11.26 9.61 -3.50
N TYR A 17 -10.54 10.66 -3.92
CA TYR A 17 -10.90 11.54 -5.02
C TYR A 17 -11.30 10.80 -6.30
N PHE A 18 -10.52 9.80 -6.73
CA PHE A 18 -10.77 9.13 -8.01
C PHE A 18 -11.95 8.17 -7.96
N TYR A 19 -12.28 7.66 -6.78
CA TYR A 19 -13.51 6.90 -6.58
C TYR A 19 -14.75 7.80 -6.66
N ASP A 20 -14.71 8.99 -6.09
CA ASP A 20 -15.76 10.00 -6.28
C ASP A 20 -15.83 10.45 -7.74
N TYR A 21 -14.68 10.61 -8.40
CA TYR A 21 -14.60 11.04 -9.80
C TYR A 21 -15.27 10.03 -10.75
N GLY A 22 -15.00 8.73 -10.55
CA GLY A 22 -15.49 7.64 -11.38
C GLY A 22 -16.84 7.06 -10.96
N ASP A 23 -17.50 7.63 -9.95
CA ASP A 23 -18.71 7.10 -9.30
C ASP A 23 -18.59 5.60 -8.94
N ILE A 24 -17.47 5.25 -8.31
CA ILE A 24 -17.15 3.89 -7.90
C ILE A 24 -17.46 3.75 -6.40
N ALA A 25 -18.18 2.70 -6.04
CA ALA A 25 -18.43 2.30 -4.66
C ALA A 25 -18.54 0.77 -4.57
N GLY A 26 -18.21 0.22 -3.40
CA GLY A 26 -18.38 -1.19 -3.08
C GLY A 26 -17.14 -1.83 -2.45
N GLY A 27 -17.16 -3.15 -2.41
CA GLY A 27 -16.24 -3.92 -1.58
C GLY A 27 -16.77 -4.07 -0.15
N GLY A 28 -15.90 -4.53 0.73
CA GLY A 28 -16.20 -4.81 2.12
C GLY A 28 -15.09 -5.67 2.71
N VAL A 29 -15.25 -6.05 3.97
CA VAL A 29 -14.37 -7.00 4.64
C VAL A 29 -15.16 -8.27 4.89
N TYR A 30 -14.64 -9.38 4.38
CA TYR A 30 -15.34 -10.66 4.37
C TYR A 30 -14.45 -11.77 4.91
N VAL A 31 -15.08 -12.73 5.59
CA VAL A 31 -14.47 -14.04 5.86
C VAL A 31 -14.98 -15.04 4.85
N LEU A 32 -14.06 -15.80 4.26
CA LEU A 32 -14.37 -16.99 3.49
C LEU A 32 -14.46 -18.17 4.46
N ASP A 33 -15.65 -18.73 4.65
CA ASP A 33 -15.86 -19.73 5.72
C ASP A 33 -15.14 -21.06 5.41
N GLU A 34 -15.03 -21.43 4.13
CA GLU A 34 -14.41 -22.68 3.69
C GLU A 34 -13.49 -22.42 2.49
N PRO A 35 -12.31 -21.79 2.71
CA PRO A 35 -11.40 -21.44 1.63
C PRO A 35 -10.96 -22.67 0.83
N GLY A 36 -11.01 -22.57 -0.50
CA GLY A 36 -10.68 -23.67 -1.42
C GLY A 36 -11.83 -24.65 -1.72
N HIS A 37 -12.91 -24.62 -0.92
CA HIS A 37 -14.08 -25.51 -1.09
C HIS A 37 -15.35 -24.75 -1.44
N SER A 38 -15.53 -23.54 -0.90
CA SER A 38 -16.74 -22.74 -1.07
C SER A 38 -16.39 -21.27 -1.32
N LEU A 39 -17.26 -20.58 -2.06
CA LEU A 39 -17.25 -19.11 -2.17
C LEU A 39 -18.21 -18.44 -1.19
N LYS A 40 -18.72 -19.19 -0.20
CA LYS A 40 -19.60 -18.65 0.84
C LYS A 40 -18.83 -17.68 1.73
N ILE A 41 -19.40 -16.49 1.89
CA ILE A 41 -18.78 -15.39 2.64
C ILE A 41 -19.66 -14.95 3.81
N ARG A 42 -18.99 -14.53 4.90
CA ARG A 42 -19.59 -13.69 5.93
C ARG A 42 -19.09 -12.27 5.80
N ASP A 43 -20.03 -11.34 5.70
CA ASP A 43 -19.75 -9.90 5.77
C ASP A 43 -19.49 -9.49 7.22
N LEU A 44 -18.30 -8.95 7.49
CA LEU A 44 -17.93 -8.43 8.79
C LEU A 44 -18.39 -6.98 8.99
N ILE A 45 -18.57 -6.22 7.91
CA ILE A 45 -19.00 -4.82 7.99
C ILE A 45 -20.49 -4.73 8.35
N LYS A 46 -21.34 -5.61 7.83
CA LYS A 46 -22.77 -5.70 8.17
C LYS A 46 -23.50 -4.34 8.07
N GLY A 47 -23.10 -3.48 7.14
CA GLY A 47 -23.68 -2.15 6.93
C GLY A 47 -23.31 -1.07 7.97
N HIS A 48 -22.32 -1.31 8.84
CA HIS A 48 -21.90 -0.31 9.84
C HIS A 48 -21.15 0.89 9.25
N LEU A 49 -20.68 0.80 8.00
CA LEU A 49 -20.10 1.91 7.27
C LEU A 49 -21.00 2.34 6.11
N PRO A 50 -21.04 3.65 5.78
CA PRO A 50 -21.85 4.15 4.69
C PRO A 50 -21.36 3.65 3.34
N ARG A 51 -22.07 4.04 2.28
CA ARG A 51 -21.61 3.79 0.90
C ARG A 51 -20.22 4.40 0.71
N GLY A 52 -19.28 3.56 0.28
CA GLY A 52 -17.89 3.96 0.13
C GLY A 52 -17.07 2.88 -0.55
N ASN A 53 -15.76 2.96 -0.39
CA ASN A 53 -14.80 2.04 -0.96
C ASN A 53 -13.85 1.53 0.12
N TYR A 54 -13.51 0.26 0.00
CA TYR A 54 -12.54 -0.42 0.86
C TYR A 54 -11.30 -0.69 0.05
N THR A 55 -10.13 -0.48 0.63
CA THR A 55 -8.87 -0.94 0.06
C THR A 55 -7.94 -1.41 1.17
N THR A 56 -7.01 -2.30 0.81
CA THR A 56 -5.95 -2.80 1.69
C THR A 56 -6.46 -3.54 2.94
N LEU A 57 -5.86 -4.68 3.27
CA LEU A 57 -6.29 -5.50 4.41
C LEU A 57 -5.06 -6.06 5.09
N ALA A 58 -5.01 -5.95 6.41
CA ALA A 58 -3.98 -6.56 7.23
C ALA A 58 -4.58 -7.11 8.52
N LEU A 59 -3.87 -8.07 9.12
CA LEU A 59 -4.19 -8.65 10.42
C LEU A 59 -3.07 -8.32 11.39
N SER A 60 -3.41 -8.09 12.66
CA SER A 60 -2.44 -8.14 13.75
C SER A 60 -1.78 -9.53 13.81
N TYR A 61 -0.61 -9.60 14.45
CA TYR A 61 0.16 -10.85 14.55
C TYR A 61 -0.58 -11.99 15.27
N ASP A 62 -1.45 -11.65 16.22
CA ASP A 62 -2.33 -12.60 16.91
C ASP A 62 -3.61 -12.93 16.12
N ALA A 63 -3.78 -12.34 14.93
CA ALA A 63 -4.95 -12.43 14.07
C ALA A 63 -6.28 -11.99 14.72
N GLN A 64 -6.24 -11.24 15.81
CA GLN A 64 -7.45 -10.79 16.52
C GLN A 64 -7.98 -9.45 16.04
N THR A 65 -7.12 -8.61 15.44
CA THR A 65 -7.50 -7.30 14.89
C THR A 65 -7.32 -7.28 13.39
N ILE A 66 -8.37 -6.88 12.68
CA ILE A 66 -8.35 -6.58 11.25
C ILE A 66 -8.14 -5.08 11.07
N TYR A 67 -7.21 -4.71 10.19
CA TYR A 67 -6.99 -3.34 9.72
C TYR A 67 -7.34 -3.23 8.25
N PHE A 68 -7.98 -2.14 7.86
CA PHE A 68 -8.32 -1.85 6.46
C PHE A 68 -8.43 -0.34 6.24
N ALA A 69 -8.39 0.09 4.97
CA ALA A 69 -8.65 1.47 4.62
C ALA A 69 -10.06 1.62 4.02
N PHE A 70 -10.76 2.67 4.42
CA PHE A 70 -12.09 3.00 3.91
C PHE A 70 -12.23 4.48 3.60
N ALA A 71 -12.83 4.79 2.46
CA ALA A 71 -13.26 6.13 2.08
C ALA A 71 -14.77 6.14 1.88
N GLU A 72 -15.48 6.99 2.62
CA GLU A 72 -16.89 7.30 2.33
C GLU A 72 -16.99 7.93 0.93
N ARG A 73 -18.09 7.69 0.21
CA ARG A 73 -18.34 8.30 -1.09
C ARG A 73 -19.10 9.62 -0.91
N ALA A 74 -18.63 10.70 -1.52
CA ALA A 74 -19.25 12.02 -1.40
C ALA A 74 -20.65 12.03 -2.04
N ALA A 75 -21.60 12.73 -1.42
CA ALA A 75 -22.95 12.87 -1.98
C ALA A 75 -22.93 13.59 -3.34
N LYS A 76 -22.04 14.57 -3.49
CA LYS A 76 -21.75 15.30 -4.72
C LYS A 76 -20.26 15.21 -5.00
N LYS A 77 -19.88 15.01 -6.27
CA LYS A 77 -18.49 14.99 -6.73
C LYS A 77 -17.77 16.30 -6.31
N PRO A 78 -16.78 16.23 -5.41
CA PRO A 78 -16.04 17.40 -4.95
C PRO A 78 -14.89 17.71 -5.92
N ASP A 79 -14.47 18.98 -5.97
CA ASP A 79 -13.18 19.35 -6.54
C ASP A 79 -12.04 18.80 -5.67
N TYR A 80 -10.88 18.55 -6.28
CA TYR A 80 -9.75 17.93 -5.58
C TYR A 80 -9.29 18.71 -4.34
N TYR A 81 -9.24 20.04 -4.43
CA TYR A 81 -8.83 20.91 -3.31
C TYR A 81 -9.97 21.25 -2.34
N SER A 82 -11.15 20.64 -2.51
CA SER A 82 -12.28 20.88 -1.63
C SER A 82 -12.07 20.23 -0.26
N SER A 83 -12.43 20.93 0.80
CA SER A 83 -12.55 20.35 2.15
C SER A 83 -13.64 19.27 2.25
N GLN A 84 -14.52 19.17 1.25
CA GLN A 84 -15.55 18.14 1.16
C GLN A 84 -15.04 16.84 0.51
N ARG A 85 -13.80 16.83 -0.01
CA ARG A 85 -13.18 15.63 -0.56
C ARG A 85 -13.15 14.52 0.49
N ARG A 86 -13.55 13.32 0.09
CA ARG A 86 -13.42 12.13 0.92
C ARG A 86 -12.08 11.47 0.66
N CYS A 87 -11.42 11.06 1.74
CA CYS A 87 -10.11 10.42 1.71
C CYS A 87 -10.19 9.04 2.35
N PHE A 88 -9.28 8.15 1.98
CA PHE A 88 -9.11 6.89 2.69
C PHE A 88 -8.60 7.14 4.11
N HIS A 89 -9.20 6.44 5.06
CA HIS A 89 -8.73 6.41 6.44
C HIS A 89 -8.57 4.97 6.89
N ILE A 90 -7.65 4.74 7.83
CA ILE A 90 -7.41 3.42 8.40
C ILE A 90 -8.47 3.17 9.48
N TYR A 91 -9.07 1.98 9.43
CA TYR A 91 -10.00 1.45 10.40
C TYR A 91 -9.44 0.18 11.01
N ALA A 92 -9.90 -0.14 12.22
CA ALA A 92 -9.66 -1.40 12.89
C ALA A 92 -10.98 -2.01 13.38
N MET A 93 -11.05 -3.33 13.42
CA MET A 93 -12.14 -4.09 14.04
C MET A 93 -11.62 -5.44 14.52
N ASP A 94 -12.38 -6.10 15.38
CA ASP A 94 -12.04 -7.46 15.82
C ASP A 94 -12.28 -8.46 14.69
N ALA A 95 -11.63 -9.62 14.77
CA ALA A 95 -11.70 -10.66 13.74
C ALA A 95 -13.12 -11.21 13.48
N ASP A 96 -14.03 -11.05 14.44
CA ASP A 96 -15.45 -11.41 14.32
C ASP A 96 -16.35 -10.27 13.78
N GLY A 97 -15.77 -9.09 13.55
CA GLY A 97 -16.43 -7.87 13.09
C GLY A 97 -16.92 -6.94 14.21
N ALA A 98 -16.65 -7.24 15.49
CA ALA A 98 -16.95 -6.34 16.60
C ALA A 98 -15.98 -5.15 16.68
N ASN A 99 -16.28 -4.18 17.55
CA ASN A 99 -15.39 -3.07 17.92
C ASN A 99 -14.77 -2.29 16.73
N LEU A 100 -15.57 -2.10 15.67
CA LEU A 100 -15.21 -1.27 14.52
C LEU A 100 -14.93 0.17 14.97
N ARG A 101 -13.76 0.68 14.60
CA ARG A 101 -13.28 2.03 14.95
C ARG A 101 -12.40 2.62 13.85
N GLN A 102 -12.50 3.92 13.67
CA GLN A 102 -11.63 4.69 12.79
C GLN A 102 -10.35 5.08 13.53
N LEU A 103 -9.18 4.81 12.95
CA LEU A 103 -7.86 5.12 13.54
C LEU A 103 -7.26 6.43 13.01
N THR A 104 -7.51 6.78 11.75
CA THR A 104 -7.02 8.02 11.16
C THR A 104 -8.13 8.92 10.67
N ASN A 105 -7.89 10.22 10.65
CA ASN A 105 -8.80 11.23 10.10
C ASN A 105 -7.98 12.39 9.53
N GLY A 106 -8.65 13.27 8.78
CA GLY A 106 -8.07 14.48 8.22
C GLY A 106 -8.29 14.58 6.71
N PRO A 107 -7.60 15.52 6.04
CA PRO A 107 -7.72 15.75 4.60
C PRO A 107 -6.81 14.84 3.76
N ASP A 108 -6.17 13.84 4.37
CA ASP A 108 -5.16 12.98 3.77
C ASP A 108 -5.69 11.57 3.53
N ASP A 109 -5.22 10.94 2.44
CA ASP A 109 -5.45 9.53 2.17
C ASP A 109 -4.43 8.70 2.95
N ASP A 110 -4.92 7.87 3.86
CA ASP A 110 -4.16 6.90 4.65
C ASP A 110 -4.61 5.47 4.29
N PHE A 111 -3.68 4.61 3.88
CA PHE A 111 -3.98 3.25 3.39
C PHE A 111 -2.81 2.29 3.61
N ASP A 112 -2.96 1.02 3.20
CA ASP A 112 -1.90 0.00 3.28
C ASP A 112 -1.39 -0.21 4.72
N PRO A 113 -2.27 -0.55 5.69
CA PRO A 113 -1.86 -0.78 7.05
C PRO A 113 -0.89 -1.98 7.13
N CYS A 114 0.18 -1.82 7.88
CA CYS A 114 1.23 -2.79 8.12
C CYS A 114 1.48 -2.87 9.64
N PRO A 115 0.84 -3.83 10.33
CA PRO A 115 1.07 -4.08 11.75
C PRO A 115 2.55 -4.38 12.02
N LEU A 116 3.08 -3.75 13.06
CA LEU A 116 4.47 -3.89 13.48
C LEU A 116 4.59 -4.82 14.70
N PRO A 117 5.72 -5.50 14.91
CA PRO A 117 5.92 -6.41 16.05
C PRO A 117 5.77 -5.73 17.42
N ASP A 118 5.99 -4.42 17.50
CA ASP A 118 5.83 -3.63 18.73
C ASP A 118 4.39 -3.16 18.99
N GLY A 119 3.42 -3.63 18.19
CA GLY A 119 2.01 -3.26 18.29
C GLY A 119 1.67 -1.92 17.60
N GLY A 120 2.66 -1.19 17.10
CA GLY A 120 2.44 -0.04 16.22
C GLY A 120 1.92 -0.46 14.84
N ILE A 121 1.58 0.54 14.03
CA ILE A 121 1.10 0.33 12.66
C ILE A 121 1.88 1.27 11.75
N ALA A 122 2.60 0.72 10.78
CA ALA A 122 3.10 1.47 9.63
C ALA A 122 2.02 1.53 8.55
N PHE A 123 2.04 2.56 7.70
CA PHE A 123 1.05 2.73 6.64
C PHE A 123 1.53 3.73 5.58
N MET A 124 0.87 3.78 4.43
CA MET A 124 1.11 4.79 3.39
C MET A 124 0.18 5.98 3.59
N SER A 125 0.70 7.18 3.42
CA SER A 125 -0.07 8.40 3.62
C SER A 125 0.37 9.57 2.75
N THR A 126 -0.59 10.38 2.32
CA THR A 126 -0.36 11.66 1.62
C THR A 126 0.04 12.81 2.53
N ARG A 127 0.07 12.61 3.86
CA ARG A 127 0.37 13.65 4.87
C ARG A 127 1.70 14.37 4.67
N ARG A 128 2.67 13.73 4.02
CA ARG A 128 3.96 14.36 3.66
C ARG A 128 3.76 15.55 2.69
N GLY A 129 2.67 15.55 1.94
CA GLY A 129 2.33 16.55 0.93
C GLY A 129 3.17 16.45 -0.35
N GLY A 130 2.93 17.34 -1.30
CA GLY A 130 3.67 17.37 -2.58
C GLY A 130 3.17 16.39 -3.63
N PHE A 131 3.73 16.51 -4.83
CA PHE A 131 3.33 15.78 -6.02
C PHE A 131 4.59 15.31 -6.76
N GLY A 132 4.51 14.14 -7.39
CA GLY A 132 5.53 13.66 -8.30
C GLY A 132 5.74 14.62 -9.48
N ARG A 133 6.99 14.78 -9.92
CA ARG A 133 7.40 15.70 -11.00
C ARG A 133 6.70 15.46 -12.35
N CYS A 134 6.24 14.24 -12.61
CA CYS A 134 5.54 13.88 -13.85
C CYS A 134 4.03 14.06 -13.77
N HIS A 135 3.48 14.42 -12.60
CA HIS A 135 2.04 14.62 -12.44
C HIS A 135 1.64 15.95 -13.09
N ASN A 136 0.53 15.92 -13.82
CA ASN A 136 0.00 17.08 -14.51
C ASN A 136 -1.05 17.81 -13.63
N PRO A 137 -1.30 19.12 -13.83
CA PRO A 137 -2.26 19.87 -13.02
C PRO A 137 -3.71 19.38 -13.10
N TRP A 138 -4.07 18.61 -14.14
CA TRP A 138 -5.43 18.13 -14.39
C TRP A 138 -5.71 16.76 -13.75
N GLU A 139 -4.66 16.09 -13.29
CA GLU A 139 -4.66 14.77 -12.68
C GLU A 139 -3.92 14.84 -11.33
N PRO A 140 -4.60 15.35 -10.29
CA PRO A 140 -3.95 15.63 -9.02
C PRO A 140 -3.62 14.32 -8.28
N LEU A 141 -2.33 13.97 -8.32
CA LEU A 141 -1.76 12.76 -7.71
C LEU A 141 -0.77 13.15 -6.61
N PRO A 142 -1.20 13.23 -5.34
CA PRO A 142 -0.29 13.54 -4.25
C PRO A 142 0.70 12.39 -4.05
N SER A 143 1.91 12.71 -3.62
CA SER A 143 2.88 11.69 -3.21
C SER A 143 2.46 11.11 -1.86
N TYR A 144 2.35 9.79 -1.78
CA TYR A 144 2.18 9.08 -0.51
C TYR A 144 3.46 8.33 -0.12
N THR A 145 3.76 8.37 1.17
CA THR A 145 5.02 7.87 1.73
C THR A 145 4.78 7.12 3.04
N LEU A 146 5.78 6.39 3.49
CA LEU A 146 5.70 5.58 4.71
C LEU A 146 5.54 6.45 5.97
N HIS A 147 4.53 6.12 6.77
CA HIS A 147 4.19 6.72 8.05
C HIS A 147 4.00 5.64 9.11
N ARG A 148 3.92 6.06 10.37
CA ARG A 148 3.67 5.17 11.50
C ARG A 148 2.80 5.85 12.55
N MET A 149 1.96 5.06 13.22
CA MET A 149 1.18 5.43 14.40
C MET A 149 1.27 4.34 15.47
N ASN A 150 0.79 4.64 16.68
CA ASN A 150 0.57 3.61 17.70
C ASN A 150 -0.73 2.81 17.43
N ALA A 151 -0.98 1.78 18.23
CA ALA A 151 -2.15 0.91 18.08
C ALA A 151 -3.51 1.65 18.17
N SER A 152 -3.57 2.78 18.88
CA SER A 152 -4.79 3.58 19.06
C SER A 152 -5.05 4.57 17.92
N GLY A 153 -4.17 4.63 16.91
CA GLY A 153 -4.27 5.60 15.82
C GLY A 153 -3.67 6.98 16.12
N GLN A 154 -3.03 7.13 17.28
CA GLN A 154 -2.41 8.38 17.73
C GLN A 154 -0.92 8.40 17.40
N ALA A 155 -0.28 9.55 17.66
CA ALA A 155 1.15 9.76 17.45
C ALA A 155 1.62 9.42 16.02
N VAL A 156 0.81 9.81 15.03
CA VAL A 156 1.18 9.70 13.62
C VAL A 156 2.45 10.48 13.36
N ARG A 157 3.44 9.83 12.74
CA ARG A 157 4.67 10.46 12.26
C ARG A 157 5.09 9.93 10.90
N THR A 158 5.73 10.78 10.12
CA THR A 158 6.34 10.43 8.83
C THR A 158 7.63 9.63 9.06
N LEU A 159 7.78 8.51 8.35
CA LEU A 159 8.99 7.68 8.36
C LEU A 159 9.86 7.94 7.13
N SER A 160 9.24 8.20 5.97
CA SER A 160 9.92 8.48 4.72
C SER A 160 9.56 9.87 4.21
N PHE A 161 10.58 10.65 3.87
CA PHE A 161 10.43 11.98 3.27
C PHE A 161 10.73 11.98 1.77
N HIS A 162 10.67 10.82 1.12
CA HIS A 162 10.95 10.71 -0.29
C HIS A 162 9.94 11.50 -1.14
N GLU A 163 10.38 12.05 -2.28
CA GLU A 163 9.57 13.02 -3.03
C GLU A 163 8.46 12.36 -3.88
N THR A 164 8.62 11.08 -4.20
CA THR A 164 7.68 10.28 -5.01
C THR A 164 6.92 9.27 -4.15
N ASN A 165 6.13 8.42 -4.82
CA ASN A 165 5.23 7.47 -4.18
C ASN A 165 5.93 6.20 -3.67
N GLU A 166 5.40 5.67 -2.56
CA GLU A 166 5.76 4.40 -1.94
C GLU A 166 4.51 3.53 -1.71
N TRP A 167 4.62 2.21 -1.73
CA TRP A 167 3.48 1.29 -1.59
C TRP A 167 3.78 0.04 -0.78
N HIS A 168 2.70 -0.63 -0.36
CA HIS A 168 2.68 -2.02 0.06
C HIS A 168 3.72 -2.37 1.14
N PRO A 169 3.77 -1.65 2.27
CA PRO A 169 4.69 -1.96 3.34
C PRO A 169 4.38 -3.34 3.95
N SER A 170 5.42 -4.09 4.26
CA SER A 170 5.34 -5.36 5.00
C SER A 170 6.57 -5.53 5.89
N VAL A 171 6.42 -6.21 7.02
CA VAL A 171 7.55 -6.57 7.88
C VAL A 171 8.27 -7.80 7.32
N LEU A 172 9.60 -7.76 7.29
CA LEU A 172 10.49 -8.88 6.96
C LEU A 172 10.85 -9.70 8.20
N LEU A 173 11.38 -10.91 8.03
CA LEU A 173 11.78 -11.76 9.16
C LEU A 173 12.90 -11.17 10.01
N ASP A 174 13.69 -10.24 9.46
CA ASP A 174 14.73 -9.51 10.20
C ASP A 174 14.20 -8.25 10.92
N GLY A 175 12.88 -8.02 10.89
CA GLY A 175 12.22 -6.91 11.57
C GLY A 175 12.20 -5.59 10.79
N ARG A 176 12.86 -5.50 9.63
CA ARG A 176 12.77 -4.32 8.76
C ARG A 176 11.40 -4.24 8.08
N ILE A 177 11.01 -3.04 7.69
CA ILE A 177 9.86 -2.81 6.80
C ILE A 177 10.37 -2.81 5.37
N VAL A 178 9.89 -3.73 4.53
CA VAL A 178 10.03 -3.66 3.07
C VAL A 178 8.85 -2.91 2.48
N TYR A 179 9.09 -2.12 1.44
CA TYR A 179 8.06 -1.38 0.70
C TYR A 179 8.53 -1.12 -0.72
N SER A 180 7.58 -0.92 -1.62
CA SER A 180 7.88 -0.50 -2.99
C SER A 180 8.09 1.01 -3.01
N ARG A 181 9.08 1.50 -3.77
CA ARG A 181 9.30 2.94 -3.96
C ARG A 181 9.53 3.24 -5.43
N TRP A 182 8.83 4.25 -5.93
CA TRP A 182 9.04 4.78 -7.27
C TRP A 182 10.15 5.80 -7.30
N ASP A 183 11.39 5.36 -7.42
CA ASP A 183 12.53 6.24 -7.35
C ASP A 183 13.05 6.59 -8.74
N TYR A 184 12.70 7.78 -9.24
CA TYR A 184 13.20 8.27 -10.53
C TYR A 184 14.05 9.53 -10.42
N VAL A 185 14.73 9.72 -9.29
CA VAL A 185 15.71 10.81 -9.14
C VAL A 185 16.91 10.51 -10.03
N ASP A 186 17.17 11.40 -11.00
CA ASP A 186 18.23 11.29 -12.01
C ASP A 186 18.18 10.03 -12.89
N ARG A 187 16.98 9.45 -13.07
CA ARG A 187 16.75 8.26 -13.90
C ARG A 187 15.34 8.22 -14.50
N SER A 188 15.09 7.26 -15.40
CA SER A 188 13.79 7.07 -16.08
C SER A 188 12.62 6.95 -15.09
N ALA A 189 11.54 7.69 -15.33
CA ALA A 189 10.31 7.55 -14.55
C ALA A 189 9.64 6.18 -14.70
N ALA A 190 9.96 5.38 -15.72
CA ALA A 190 9.18 4.17 -16.01
C ALA A 190 9.68 2.88 -15.34
N ASN A 191 10.97 2.78 -15.00
CA ASN A 191 11.59 1.46 -14.76
C ASN A 191 11.92 1.17 -13.29
N TYR A 192 11.82 2.15 -12.39
CA TYR A 192 12.42 2.05 -11.06
C TYR A 192 11.38 2.14 -9.95
N HIS A 193 10.47 1.16 -9.91
CA HIS A 193 9.62 0.90 -8.75
C HIS A 193 10.15 -0.32 -8.00
N GLY A 194 11.32 -0.14 -7.38
CA GLY A 194 12.06 -1.19 -6.69
C GLY A 194 11.59 -1.44 -5.26
N LEU A 195 12.20 -2.44 -4.62
CA LEU A 195 12.02 -2.76 -3.21
C LEU A 195 13.03 -1.99 -2.37
N TRP A 196 12.53 -1.25 -1.39
CA TRP A 196 13.31 -0.57 -0.38
C TRP A 196 13.00 -1.14 0.99
N VAL A 197 13.94 -0.95 1.91
CA VAL A 197 13.81 -1.36 3.30
C VAL A 197 14.23 -0.23 4.23
N SER A 198 13.62 -0.20 5.41
CA SER A 198 14.03 0.67 6.51
C SER A 198 13.74 -0.01 7.85
N ASN A 199 14.32 0.52 8.92
CA ASN A 199 13.94 0.12 10.27
C ASN A 199 12.50 0.60 10.58
N PRO A 200 11.77 -0.03 11.52
CA PRO A 200 10.41 0.39 11.90
C PRO A 200 10.28 1.81 12.47
N ASP A 201 11.40 2.48 12.73
CA ASP A 201 11.46 3.88 13.13
C ASP A 201 11.75 4.86 11.99
N GLY A 202 11.92 4.36 10.75
CA GLY A 202 12.26 5.12 9.54
C GLY A 202 13.76 5.27 9.29
N SER A 203 14.61 4.85 10.22
CA SER A 203 16.06 4.93 10.05
C SER A 203 16.60 3.89 9.06
N ASN A 204 17.82 4.14 8.58
CA ASN A 204 18.55 3.27 7.66
C ASN A 204 17.77 2.87 6.37
N PRO A 205 17.14 3.82 5.65
CA PRO A 205 16.52 3.51 4.37
C PRO A 205 17.59 3.06 3.37
N SER A 206 17.38 1.92 2.75
CA SER A 206 18.28 1.36 1.75
C SER A 206 17.50 0.62 0.67
N ILE A 207 18.09 0.55 -0.52
CA ILE A 207 17.53 -0.25 -1.59
C ILE A 207 17.82 -1.72 -1.34
N LEU A 208 16.83 -2.58 -1.60
CA LEU A 208 16.95 -4.02 -1.47
C LEU A 208 17.02 -4.70 -2.85
N PHE A 209 16.23 -4.22 -3.81
CA PHE A 209 16.20 -4.72 -5.18
C PHE A 209 15.57 -3.67 -6.11
N GLY A 210 15.89 -3.69 -7.40
CA GLY A 210 15.23 -2.80 -8.36
C GLY A 210 15.92 -1.45 -8.51
N ASN A 211 17.22 -1.36 -8.16
CA ASN A 211 17.98 -0.12 -8.26
C ASN A 211 18.25 0.23 -9.70
N TYR A 212 18.68 -0.76 -10.49
CA TYR A 212 19.01 -0.55 -11.88
C TYR A 212 18.66 -1.74 -12.78
N THR A 213 17.50 -2.36 -12.59
CA THR A 213 16.98 -3.36 -13.54
C THR A 213 15.87 -2.78 -14.40
N GLN A 214 15.87 -3.13 -15.69
CA GLN A 214 14.82 -2.76 -16.64
C GLN A 214 13.92 -3.94 -17.00
N ARG A 215 14.20 -5.14 -16.48
CA ARG A 215 13.39 -6.34 -16.73
C ARG A 215 12.09 -6.33 -15.95
N ILE A 216 12.09 -5.66 -14.80
CA ILE A 216 10.93 -5.51 -13.91
C ILE A 216 10.74 -4.01 -13.69
N ASN A 217 9.66 -3.45 -14.24
CA ASN A 217 9.34 -2.03 -14.07
C ASN A 217 8.86 -1.74 -12.66
N ALA A 218 8.04 -2.63 -12.10
CA ALA A 218 7.51 -2.46 -10.76
C ALA A 218 7.41 -3.73 -9.94
N CYS A 219 7.85 -3.63 -8.70
CA CYS A 219 7.67 -4.64 -7.67
C CYS A 219 6.47 -4.20 -6.81
N PHE A 220 5.47 -5.06 -6.66
CA PHE A 220 4.29 -4.79 -5.84
C PHE A 220 4.11 -5.84 -4.75
N GLN A 221 3.49 -5.44 -3.64
CA GLN A 221 3.08 -6.34 -2.56
C GLN A 221 4.19 -7.28 -2.05
N PRO A 222 5.39 -6.76 -1.74
CA PRO A 222 6.46 -7.59 -1.19
C PRO A 222 6.06 -8.20 0.15
N ARG A 223 6.30 -9.49 0.31
CA ARG A 223 6.04 -10.25 1.55
C ARG A 223 7.21 -11.17 1.84
N ALA A 224 7.57 -11.32 3.12
CA ALA A 224 8.50 -12.36 3.54
C ALA A 224 7.89 -13.75 3.30
N ILE A 225 8.72 -14.71 2.89
CA ILE A 225 8.35 -16.12 2.85
C ILE A 225 8.69 -16.74 4.20
N PRO A 226 7.69 -17.21 4.98
CA PRO A 226 7.93 -17.76 6.32
C PRO A 226 8.99 -18.87 6.35
N GLY A 227 9.86 -18.85 7.35
CA GLY A 227 10.92 -19.85 7.52
C GLY A 227 12.15 -19.67 6.61
N SER A 228 12.26 -18.53 5.91
CA SER A 228 13.38 -18.24 5.01
C SER A 228 13.70 -16.74 4.97
N ASN A 229 14.88 -16.37 4.46
CA ASN A 229 15.20 -14.97 4.17
C ASN A 229 14.68 -14.48 2.81
N GLN A 230 13.86 -15.29 2.13
CA GLN A 230 13.32 -14.97 0.81
C GLN A 230 12.10 -14.07 0.91
N ILE A 231 11.86 -13.33 -0.16
CA ILE A 231 10.75 -12.40 -0.34
C ILE A 231 10.00 -12.83 -1.59
N ILE A 232 8.67 -12.77 -1.54
CA ILE A 232 7.83 -12.89 -2.72
C ILE A 232 7.22 -11.52 -3.03
N PHE A 233 7.16 -11.16 -4.31
CA PHE A 233 6.48 -9.95 -4.77
C PHE A 233 5.85 -10.17 -6.14
N VAL A 234 5.00 -9.24 -6.58
CA VAL A 234 4.41 -9.22 -7.92
C VAL A 234 5.24 -8.29 -8.81
N ALA A 235 5.85 -8.84 -9.86
CA ALA A 235 6.50 -8.08 -10.91
C ALA A 235 5.46 -7.62 -11.95
N GLY A 236 5.27 -6.31 -12.07
CA GLY A 236 4.29 -5.70 -12.96
C GLY A 236 4.87 -4.57 -13.81
N ALA A 237 3.97 -3.92 -14.56
CA ALA A 237 4.29 -2.83 -15.47
C ALA A 237 4.10 -1.45 -14.82
N HIS A 238 4.77 -0.45 -15.36
CA HIS A 238 4.60 0.95 -15.01
C HIS A 238 3.21 1.45 -15.43
N HIS A 239 2.53 2.22 -14.58
CA HIS A 239 1.17 2.75 -14.82
C HIS A 239 0.14 1.66 -15.15
N ALA A 240 0.33 0.45 -14.63
CA ALA A 240 -0.63 -0.64 -14.75
C ALA A 240 -1.44 -0.82 -13.46
N ASP A 241 -2.43 -1.70 -13.54
CA ASP A 241 -3.04 -2.30 -12.36
C ASP A 241 -1.98 -3.06 -11.55
N VAL A 242 -2.19 -3.18 -10.23
CA VAL A 242 -1.35 -4.00 -9.37
C VAL A 242 -1.57 -5.47 -9.72
N GLY A 243 -0.73 -5.98 -10.62
CA GLY A 243 -0.82 -7.33 -11.15
C GLY A 243 0.40 -7.68 -12.00
N GLY A 244 0.60 -8.97 -12.24
CA GLY A 244 1.72 -9.48 -13.02
C GLY A 244 2.22 -10.83 -12.51
N SER A 245 3.50 -11.10 -12.71
CA SER A 245 4.13 -12.37 -12.36
C SER A 245 4.53 -12.42 -10.89
N LEU A 246 4.35 -13.56 -10.23
CA LEU A 246 4.94 -13.78 -8.91
C LEU A 246 6.43 -14.07 -9.03
N VAL A 247 7.24 -13.36 -8.25
CA VAL A 247 8.70 -13.51 -8.21
C VAL A 247 9.12 -13.85 -6.79
N VAL A 248 9.87 -14.94 -6.65
CA VAL A 248 10.61 -15.26 -5.42
C VAL A 248 12.01 -14.69 -5.55
N PHE A 249 12.42 -13.91 -4.56
CA PHE A 249 13.69 -13.20 -4.50
C PHE A 249 14.41 -13.53 -3.21
N ASP A 250 15.69 -13.88 -3.32
CA ASP A 250 16.58 -14.09 -2.19
C ASP A 250 17.60 -12.94 -2.15
N PRO A 251 17.50 -12.02 -1.16
CA PRO A 251 18.42 -10.90 -1.06
C PRO A 251 19.90 -11.30 -0.97
N ALA A 252 20.22 -12.51 -0.52
CA ALA A 252 21.60 -12.98 -0.43
C ALA A 252 22.22 -13.32 -1.80
N ARG A 253 21.38 -13.46 -2.84
CA ARG A 253 21.79 -13.78 -4.21
C ARG A 253 21.78 -12.59 -5.15
N GLU A 254 21.31 -11.44 -4.68
CA GLU A 254 21.33 -10.20 -5.44
C GLU A 254 22.77 -9.78 -5.72
N LYS A 255 23.05 -9.42 -6.97
CA LYS A 255 24.35 -8.92 -7.40
C LYS A 255 24.18 -7.88 -8.49
N LEU A 256 24.99 -6.83 -8.44
CA LEU A 256 25.17 -5.94 -9.57
C LEU A 256 25.96 -6.63 -10.68
N ASP A 257 25.46 -6.54 -11.91
CA ASP A 257 26.23 -6.82 -13.11
C ASP A 257 27.19 -5.66 -13.41
N PRO A 258 28.52 -5.85 -13.32
CA PRO A 258 29.46 -4.75 -13.58
C PRO A 258 29.53 -4.36 -15.07
N GLU A 259 29.11 -5.23 -15.99
CA GLU A 259 29.16 -4.95 -17.43
C GLU A 259 27.92 -4.16 -17.88
N THR A 260 26.74 -4.55 -17.39
CA THR A 260 25.47 -3.93 -17.79
C THR A 260 24.98 -2.87 -16.80
N GLY A 261 25.54 -2.85 -15.59
CA GLY A 261 25.07 -2.02 -14.48
C GLY A 261 23.74 -2.46 -13.88
N GLN A 262 23.19 -3.62 -14.28
CA GLN A 262 21.86 -4.07 -13.85
C GLN A 262 21.89 -5.06 -12.68
N ASP A 263 20.83 -5.06 -11.86
CA ASP A 263 20.64 -6.05 -10.80
C ASP A 263 20.41 -7.44 -11.41
N ARG A 264 21.19 -8.44 -10.99
CA ARG A 264 21.05 -9.87 -11.31
C ARG A 264 20.31 -10.57 -10.18
N PHE A 265 19.35 -11.41 -10.56
CA PHE A 265 18.49 -12.17 -9.64
C PHE A 265 18.51 -13.69 -9.88
N ASP A 266 19.31 -14.15 -10.86
CA ASP A 266 19.43 -15.53 -11.32
C ASP A 266 20.58 -16.32 -10.68
N SER A 267 21.28 -15.75 -9.69
CA SER A 267 22.44 -16.37 -9.02
C SER A 267 22.12 -17.46 -7.99
#